data_AF-A0A845FA41-F1
#
_entry.id   AF-A0A845FA41-F1
#
_cell.length_a   1.000
_cell.length_b   1.000
_cell.length_c   1.000
_cell.angle_alpha   90.00
_cell.angle_beta   90.00
_cell.angle_gamma   90.00
#
_symmetry.space_group_name_H-M   'P 1'
#
loop_
_entity.id
_entity.type
_entity.pdbx_description
1 polymer ?
#
loop_
_entity_poly.entity_id
_entity_poly.type
_entity_poly.pdbx_seq_one_letter_code
_entity_poly.pdbx_strand_id
1 'polypeptide(L)'
;MVDERLRKALLIVLPILIVVTLMGVGLSGMYFKDDVEVGNIFLLISLIGAALLTFLSLLFRKKAKGVTGIVLVFVLAVPVLFYFVNKPTTTSFGAALPDEIISAEVISEMKIYSERGRPFKSVTLENPDERKRILQKPSTMTLVTTDEGLSQHLYSIWIQGDSYEDEVQIIVGQEAIRILGNIDGEDVGGEYEIEGGNRLLQVIENGELDWKEG
;
A
#
# COMPACT_ATOMS: atom_id res chain seq x y z
N MET A 1 31.46 -16.83 35.21
CA MET A 1 32.30 -15.71 34.73
C MET A 1 32.54 -15.96 33.25
N VAL A 2 32.00 -15.12 32.36
CA VAL A 2 32.29 -15.21 30.92
C VAL A 2 33.75 -14.81 30.74
N ASP A 3 34.54 -15.63 30.05
CA ASP A 3 35.97 -15.40 29.80
C ASP A 3 36.16 -14.01 29.18
N GLU A 4 37.04 -13.20 29.78
CA GLU A 4 37.31 -11.82 29.41
C GLU A 4 37.76 -11.70 27.95
N ARG A 5 38.36 -12.77 27.40
CA ARG A 5 38.71 -12.87 25.98
C ARG A 5 37.48 -13.04 25.09
N LEU A 6 36.51 -13.85 25.49
CA LEU A 6 35.25 -14.05 24.78
C LEU A 6 34.43 -12.75 24.77
N ARG A 7 34.43 -12.00 25.88
CA ARG A 7 33.76 -10.70 25.99
C ARG A 7 34.36 -9.66 25.04
N LYS A 8 35.70 -9.60 24.92
CA LYS A 8 36.40 -8.70 23.99
C LYS A 8 36.19 -9.10 22.53
N ALA A 9 36.16 -10.41 22.23
CA ALA A 9 35.87 -10.90 20.89
C ALA A 9 34.43 -10.55 20.46
N LEU A 10 33.44 -10.77 21.33
CA LEU A 10 32.05 -10.38 21.08
C LEU A 10 31.88 -8.86 20.92
N LEU A 11 32.62 -8.05 21.68
CA LEU A 11 32.63 -6.58 21.55
C LEU A 11 33.06 -6.08 20.17
N ILE A 12 33.93 -6.82 19.48
CA ILE A 12 34.45 -6.45 18.16
C ILE A 12 33.60 -7.08 17.06
N VAL A 13 33.21 -8.33 17.24
CA VAL A 13 32.51 -9.12 16.21
C VAL A 13 31.04 -8.71 16.07
N LEU A 14 30.36 -8.35 17.17
CA LEU A 14 28.92 -8.03 17.13
C LEU A 14 28.59 -6.73 16.36
N PRO A 15 29.32 -5.61 16.54
CA PRO A 15 29.10 -4.41 15.73
C PRO A 15 29.38 -4.65 14.25
N ILE A 16 30.39 -5.46 13.93
CA ILE A 16 30.72 -5.82 12.54
C ILE A 16 29.59 -6.65 11.93
N LEU A 17 29.10 -7.67 12.64
CA LEU A 17 27.94 -8.45 12.21
C LEU A 17 26.70 -7.58 12.00
N ILE A 18 26.46 -6.60 12.87
CA ILE A 18 25.31 -5.69 12.76
C ILE A 18 25.46 -4.76 11.56
N VAL A 19 26.65 -4.19 11.31
CA VAL A 19 26.90 -3.37 10.11
C VAL A 19 26.76 -4.20 8.85
N VAL A 20 27.26 -5.43 8.83
CA VAL A 20 27.11 -6.36 7.69
C VAL A 20 25.64 -6.75 7.49
N THR A 21 24.86 -6.91 8.56
CA THR A 21 23.43 -7.21 8.48
C THR A 21 22.63 -5.99 8.02
N LEU A 22 22.94 -4.79 8.50
CA LEU A 22 22.33 -3.53 8.04
C LEU A 22 22.68 -3.21 6.58
N MET A 23 23.93 -3.45 6.17
CA MET A 23 24.32 -3.35 4.77
C MET A 23 23.62 -4.43 3.94
N GLY A 24 23.49 -5.66 4.43
CA GLY A 24 22.75 -6.73 3.75
C GLY A 24 21.28 -6.38 3.55
N VAL A 25 20.62 -5.84 4.57
CA VAL A 25 19.22 -5.38 4.51
C VAL A 25 19.06 -4.15 3.61
N GLY A 26 19.99 -3.19 3.68
CA GLY A 26 19.97 -2.01 2.82
C GLY A 26 20.28 -2.33 1.35
N LEU A 27 21.21 -3.25 1.09
CA LEU A 27 21.52 -3.76 -0.25
C LEU A 27 20.38 -4.62 -0.79
N SER A 28 19.73 -5.44 0.05
CA SER A 28 18.54 -6.18 -0.38
C SER A 28 17.38 -5.21 -0.65
N GLY A 29 17.24 -4.14 0.13
CA GLY A 29 16.27 -3.06 -0.11
C GLY A 29 16.49 -2.31 -1.43
N MET A 30 17.74 -2.23 -1.94
CA MET A 30 18.02 -1.70 -3.29
C MET A 30 17.70 -2.69 -4.43
N TYR A 31 17.43 -3.96 -4.12
CA TYR A 31 17.07 -5.00 -5.09
C TYR A 31 15.60 -5.45 -5.03
N PHE A 32 14.83 -4.96 -4.05
CA PHE A 32 13.40 -5.23 -3.98
C PHE A 32 12.66 -4.16 -4.77
N LYS A 33 12.36 -4.51 -6.03
CA LYS A 33 11.31 -3.87 -6.82
C LYS A 33 10.03 -3.76 -5.99
N ASP A 34 9.55 -2.53 -5.88
CA ASP A 34 8.16 -2.03 -5.77
C ASP A 34 7.20 -2.58 -4.69
N ASP A 35 7.50 -3.66 -3.96
CA ASP A 35 6.53 -4.29 -3.05
C ASP A 35 7.03 -4.55 -1.61
N VAL A 36 8.06 -3.83 -1.15
CA VAL A 36 8.47 -3.89 0.27
C VAL A 36 8.23 -2.54 0.93
N GLU A 37 7.12 -2.46 1.68
CA GLU A 37 6.72 -1.34 2.51
C GLU A 37 7.93 -0.77 3.28
N VAL A 38 8.31 0.46 2.93
CA VAL A 38 9.40 1.23 3.57
C VAL A 38 9.27 1.23 5.11
N GLY A 39 8.04 1.11 5.63
CA GLY A 39 7.73 0.95 7.05
C GLY A 39 8.37 -0.28 7.70
N ASN A 40 8.39 -1.44 7.03
CA ASN A 40 8.95 -2.69 7.57
C ASN A 40 10.48 -2.63 7.64
N ILE A 41 11.12 -1.97 6.67
CA ILE A 41 12.57 -1.73 6.67
C ILE A 41 12.95 -0.78 7.82
N PHE A 42 12.17 0.28 8.03
CA PHE A 42 12.40 1.24 9.11
C PHE A 42 12.21 0.61 10.50
N LEU A 43 11.20 -0.26 10.66
CA LEU A 43 10.97 -1.05 11.87
C LEU A 43 12.14 -1.99 12.16
N LEU A 44 12.66 -2.65 11.13
CA LEU A 44 13.79 -3.57 11.24
C LEU A 44 15.08 -2.83 11.64
N ILE A 45 15.39 -1.70 11.00
CA ILE A 45 16.53 -0.84 11.35
C ILE A 45 16.39 -0.35 12.79
N SER A 46 15.19 0.00 13.21
CA SER A 46 14.90 0.48 14.57
C SER A 46 15.07 -0.63 15.61
N LEU A 47 14.62 -1.85 15.34
CA LEU A 47 14.81 -3.04 16.18
C LEU A 47 16.30 -3.38 16.32
N ILE A 48 17.05 -3.35 15.22
CA ILE A 48 18.50 -3.60 15.21
C ILE A 48 19.24 -2.51 16.00
N GLY A 49 18.86 -1.24 15.81
CA GLY A 49 19.40 -0.10 16.57
C GLY A 49 19.12 -0.19 18.07
N ALA A 50 17.91 -0.58 18.45
CA ALA A 50 17.53 -0.78 19.85
C ALA A 50 18.29 -1.96 20.49
N ALA A 51 18.46 -3.07 19.76
CA ALA A 51 19.25 -4.21 20.22
C ALA A 51 20.73 -3.83 20.43
N LEU A 52 21.32 -3.06 19.50
CA LEU A 52 22.69 -2.56 19.59
C LEU A 52 22.87 -1.63 20.81
N LEU A 53 21.96 -0.68 21.02
CA LEU A 53 21.99 0.24 22.16
C LEU A 53 21.82 -0.50 23.49
N THR A 54 20.96 -1.51 23.55
CA THR A 54 20.76 -2.33 24.74
C THR A 54 22.01 -3.14 25.07
N PHE A 55 22.65 -3.74 24.06
CA PHE A 55 23.92 -4.47 24.21
C PHE A 55 25.07 -3.55 24.68
N LEU A 56 25.19 -2.36 24.10
CA LEU A 56 26.16 -1.35 24.52
C LEU A 56 25.89 -0.89 25.97
N SER A 57 24.61 -0.75 26.38
CA SER A 57 24.24 -0.39 27.75
C SER A 57 24.68 -1.44 28.78
N LEU A 58 24.57 -2.73 28.43
CA LEU A 58 25.00 -3.86 29.26
C LEU A 58 26.53 -3.95 29.37
N LEU A 59 27.24 -3.54 28.31
CA LEU A 59 28.71 -3.50 28.27
C LEU A 59 29.31 -2.39 29.14
N PHE A 60 28.67 -1.22 29.19
CA PHE A 60 29.14 -0.04 29.93
C PHE A 60 28.35 0.21 31.23
N ARG A 61 28.34 -0.78 32.13
CA ARG A 61 27.68 -0.73 33.45
C ARG A 61 27.95 0.54 34.29
N LYS A 62 29.08 1.23 34.10
CA LYS A 62 29.44 2.46 34.84
C LYS A 62 28.72 3.74 34.35
N LYS A 63 28.06 3.73 33.19
CA LYS A 63 27.21 4.83 32.70
C LYS A 63 25.78 4.38 32.35
N ALA A 64 25.32 3.32 33.02
CA ALA A 64 24.05 2.65 32.71
C ALA A 64 22.85 3.62 32.67
N LYS A 65 22.73 4.58 33.59
CA LYS A 65 21.54 5.46 33.69
C LYS A 65 21.25 6.28 32.41
N GLY A 66 22.28 6.76 31.71
CA GLY A 66 22.10 7.55 30.49
C GLY A 66 21.73 6.69 29.28
N VAL A 67 22.36 5.52 29.16
CA VAL A 67 22.11 4.60 28.03
C VAL A 67 20.76 3.91 28.17
N THR A 68 20.37 3.52 29.39
CA THR A 68 19.03 2.95 29.65
C THR A 68 17.92 3.95 29.31
N GLY A 69 18.12 5.25 29.60
CA GLY A 69 17.16 6.30 29.21
C GLY A 69 16.99 6.43 27.69
N ILE A 70 18.09 6.41 26.93
CA ILE A 70 18.06 6.48 25.46
C ILE A 70 17.39 5.26 24.86
N VAL A 71 17.70 4.04 25.36
CA VAL A 71 17.05 2.80 24.92
C VAL A 71 15.54 2.86 25.19
N LEU A 72 15.13 3.32 26.37
CA LEU A 72 13.72 3.40 26.73
C LEU A 72 12.97 4.40 25.83
N VAL A 73 13.56 5.57 25.56
CA VAL A 73 12.99 6.56 24.64
C VAL A 73 12.88 5.98 23.23
N PHE A 74 13.88 5.23 22.75
CA PHE A 74 13.86 4.64 21.42
C PHE A 74 12.78 3.55 21.30
N VAL A 75 12.68 2.66 22.30
CA VAL A 75 11.66 1.60 22.36
C VAL A 75 10.24 2.17 22.43
N LEU A 76 10.05 3.34 23.06
CA LEU A 76 8.76 4.02 23.11
C LEU A 76 8.46 4.88 21.88
N ALA A 77 9.47 5.53 21.30
CA ALA A 77 9.31 6.43 20.16
C ALA A 77 9.07 5.67 18.85
N VAL A 78 9.67 4.49 18.66
CA VAL A 78 9.55 3.72 17.41
C VAL A 78 8.12 3.25 17.13
N PRO A 79 7.38 2.62 18.08
CA PRO A 79 5.98 2.26 17.85
C PRO A 79 5.09 3.47 17.59
N VAL A 80 5.38 4.60 18.25
CA VAL A 80 4.63 5.84 18.09
C VAL A 80 4.86 6.42 16.69
N LEU A 81 6.11 6.53 16.24
CA LEU A 81 6.45 6.97 14.89
C LEU A 81 5.88 6.03 13.82
N PHE A 82 5.94 4.71 14.04
CA PHE A 82 5.36 3.72 13.15
C PHE A 82 3.83 3.93 13.01
N TYR A 83 3.13 4.15 14.12
CA TYR A 83 1.70 4.45 14.11
C TYR A 83 1.36 5.75 13.37
N PHE A 84 2.19 6.79 13.51
CA PHE A 84 1.97 8.06 12.82
C PHE A 84 2.28 8.00 11.31
N VAL A 85 3.25 7.20 10.89
CA VAL A 85 3.60 7.03 9.47
C VAL A 85 2.59 6.14 8.75
N ASN A 86 2.15 5.04 9.37
CA ASN A 86 1.23 4.08 8.76
C ASN A 86 -0.23 4.32 9.14
N LYS A 87 -0.59 5.57 9.47
CA LYS A 87 -1.98 5.87 9.81
C LYS A 87 -2.82 5.73 8.54
N PRO A 88 -3.96 4.99 8.58
CA PRO A 88 -4.88 4.95 7.45
C PRO A 88 -5.26 6.36 7.05
N THR A 89 -5.12 6.63 5.75
CA THR A 89 -5.54 7.90 5.16
C THR A 89 -6.93 7.73 4.57
N THR A 90 -7.76 8.73 4.79
CA THR A 90 -9.12 8.77 4.27
C THR A 90 -9.15 9.67 3.04
N THR A 91 -9.66 9.16 1.94
CA THR A 91 -9.87 9.90 0.69
C THR A 91 -11.28 9.65 0.16
N SER A 92 -11.63 10.28 -0.96
CA SER A 92 -12.87 9.98 -1.70
C SER A 92 -12.53 9.22 -2.97
N PHE A 93 -13.46 8.41 -3.48
CA PHE A 93 -13.26 7.70 -4.76
C PHE A 93 -12.90 8.66 -5.90
N GLY A 94 -13.55 9.84 -5.95
CA GLY A 94 -13.26 10.89 -6.92
C GLY A 94 -11.96 11.67 -6.64
N ALA A 95 -11.22 11.37 -5.58
CA ALA A 95 -9.88 11.94 -5.37
C ALA A 95 -8.79 10.86 -5.48
N ALA A 96 -9.19 9.58 -5.55
CA ALA A 96 -8.29 8.45 -5.74
C ALA A 96 -8.00 8.16 -7.23
N LEU A 97 -8.73 8.82 -8.13
CA LEU A 97 -8.51 8.79 -9.57
C LEU A 97 -8.13 10.20 -10.04
N PRO A 98 -7.31 10.34 -11.10
CA PRO A 98 -7.04 11.64 -11.71
C PRO A 98 -8.32 12.30 -12.24
N ASP A 99 -8.34 13.64 -12.19
CA ASP A 99 -9.51 14.45 -12.56
C ASP A 99 -9.94 14.22 -14.02
N GLU A 100 -8.96 13.98 -14.91
CA GLU A 100 -9.13 13.70 -16.33
C GLU A 100 -9.89 12.39 -16.58
N ILE A 101 -9.67 11.38 -15.74
CA ILE A 101 -10.40 10.12 -15.78
C ILE A 101 -11.81 10.31 -15.23
N ILE A 102 -11.98 11.03 -14.13
CA ILE A 102 -13.29 11.25 -13.50
C ILE A 102 -14.22 12.08 -14.39
N SER A 103 -13.67 13.03 -15.16
CA SER A 103 -14.42 13.81 -16.14
C SER A 103 -14.85 12.97 -17.36
N ALA A 104 -14.20 11.81 -17.55
CA ALA A 104 -14.31 10.91 -18.70
C ALA A 104 -13.88 11.55 -20.04
N GLU A 105 -13.14 12.67 -19.99
CA GLU A 105 -12.75 13.42 -21.20
C GLU A 105 -11.64 12.72 -21.99
N VAL A 106 -10.70 12.06 -21.29
CA VAL A 106 -9.54 11.39 -21.90
C VAL A 106 -9.73 9.87 -22.06
N ILE A 107 -10.93 9.35 -21.76
CA ILE A 107 -11.20 7.92 -21.81
C ILE A 107 -11.55 7.50 -23.24
N SER A 108 -10.62 6.80 -23.89
CA SER A 108 -10.80 6.22 -25.21
C SER A 108 -11.67 4.96 -25.17
N GLU A 109 -11.49 4.11 -24.14
CA GLU A 109 -12.25 2.89 -23.94
C GLU A 109 -12.50 2.61 -22.45
N MET A 110 -13.70 2.12 -22.12
CA MET A 110 -13.99 1.56 -20.80
C MET A 110 -14.68 0.21 -20.95
N LYS A 111 -14.14 -0.81 -20.31
CA LYS A 111 -14.71 -2.16 -20.26
C LYS A 111 -14.99 -2.58 -18.83
N ILE A 112 -16.12 -3.22 -18.59
CA ILE A 112 -16.44 -3.82 -17.29
C ILE A 112 -16.58 -5.31 -17.47
N TYR A 113 -15.88 -6.09 -16.65
CA TYR A 113 -15.96 -7.53 -16.59
C TYR A 113 -16.66 -7.96 -15.30
N SER A 114 -17.58 -8.90 -15.42
CA SER A 114 -18.15 -9.64 -14.29
C SER A 114 -17.28 -10.86 -14.02
N GLU A 115 -16.60 -10.84 -12.89
CA GLU A 115 -15.82 -11.98 -12.37
C GLU A 115 -16.71 -12.93 -11.56
N ARG A 116 -17.99 -12.59 -11.39
CA ARG A 116 -18.99 -13.39 -10.69
C ARG A 116 -19.39 -14.61 -11.50
N GLY A 117 -18.72 -15.72 -11.21
CA GLY A 117 -19.05 -17.04 -11.76
C GLY A 117 -18.70 -17.17 -13.24
N ARG A 118 -18.94 -18.36 -13.80
CA ARG A 118 -18.71 -18.67 -15.22
C ARG A 118 -20.05 -18.92 -15.92
N PRO A 119 -20.23 -18.50 -17.19
CA PRO A 119 -19.25 -17.82 -18.05
C PRO A 119 -19.01 -16.36 -17.64
N PHE A 120 -17.81 -15.85 -17.93
CA PHE A 120 -17.48 -14.45 -17.72
C PHE A 120 -18.37 -13.58 -18.61
N LYS A 121 -18.72 -12.39 -18.12
CA LYS A 121 -19.47 -11.41 -18.92
C LYS A 121 -18.67 -10.13 -19.01
N SER A 122 -18.78 -9.45 -20.15
CA SER A 122 -18.16 -8.15 -20.35
C SER A 122 -19.13 -7.17 -20.99
N VAL A 123 -18.90 -5.88 -20.76
CA VAL A 123 -19.58 -4.79 -21.45
C VAL A 123 -18.54 -3.74 -21.81
N THR A 124 -18.59 -3.25 -23.05
CA THR A 124 -17.79 -2.10 -23.50
C THR A 124 -18.69 -0.87 -23.48
N LEU A 125 -18.25 0.18 -22.81
CA LEU A 125 -19.01 1.41 -22.64
C LEU A 125 -18.52 2.46 -23.63
N GLU A 126 -19.19 2.49 -24.78
CA GLU A 126 -18.88 3.43 -25.86
C GLU A 126 -19.45 4.84 -25.59
N ASN A 127 -20.54 4.95 -24.84
CA ASN A 127 -21.20 6.22 -24.53
C ASN A 127 -20.43 7.01 -23.44
N PRO A 128 -19.91 8.21 -23.75
CA PRO A 128 -19.20 9.05 -22.77
C PRO A 128 -20.04 9.43 -21.53
N ASP A 129 -21.33 9.69 -21.70
CA ASP A 129 -22.22 10.04 -20.58
C ASP A 129 -22.40 8.86 -19.62
N GLU A 130 -22.39 7.64 -20.14
CA GLU A 130 -22.45 6.43 -19.33
C GLU A 130 -21.16 6.19 -18.56
N ARG A 131 -20.00 6.33 -19.23
CA ARG A 131 -18.68 6.28 -18.56
C ARG A 131 -18.61 7.29 -17.42
N LYS A 132 -18.99 8.54 -17.69
CA LYS A 132 -19.04 9.61 -16.70
C LYS A 132 -19.98 9.28 -15.54
N ARG A 133 -21.17 8.76 -15.81
CA ARG A 133 -22.13 8.37 -14.76
C ARG A 133 -21.54 7.31 -13.82
N ILE A 134 -20.83 6.32 -14.36
CA ILE A 134 -20.23 5.23 -13.59
C ILE A 134 -19.11 5.73 -12.67
N LEU A 135 -18.28 6.66 -13.13
CA LEU A 135 -17.17 7.20 -12.35
C LEU A 135 -17.60 8.32 -11.37
N GLN A 136 -18.54 9.19 -11.77
CA GLN A 136 -18.91 10.37 -10.97
C GLN A 136 -19.92 10.07 -9.87
N LYS A 137 -20.87 9.15 -10.08
CA LYS A 137 -21.88 8.83 -9.05
C LYS A 137 -21.27 8.26 -7.75
N PRO A 138 -20.22 7.42 -7.77
CA PRO A 138 -19.52 7.01 -6.57
C PRO A 138 -18.45 8.00 -6.08
N SER A 139 -18.20 9.13 -6.75
CA SER A 139 -17.10 10.07 -6.43
C SER A 139 -17.01 10.46 -4.95
N THR A 140 -18.15 10.64 -4.28
CA THR A 140 -18.25 11.04 -2.85
C THR A 140 -18.15 9.87 -1.86
N MET A 141 -17.96 8.64 -2.36
CA MET A 141 -17.76 7.47 -1.50
C MET A 141 -16.43 7.59 -0.78
N THR A 142 -16.45 7.40 0.54
CA THR A 142 -15.27 7.48 1.38
C THR A 142 -14.46 6.19 1.31
N LEU A 143 -13.16 6.35 1.08
CA LEU A 143 -12.17 5.29 0.95
C LEU A 143 -11.12 5.43 2.06
N VAL A 144 -10.73 4.32 2.67
CA VAL A 144 -9.69 4.27 3.70
C VAL A 144 -8.59 3.34 3.22
N THR A 145 -7.36 3.82 3.11
CA THR A 145 -6.21 3.01 2.67
C THR A 145 -6.02 1.80 3.56
N THR A 146 -5.88 0.61 2.97
CA THR A 146 -5.69 -0.66 3.68
C THR A 146 -4.75 -1.59 2.92
N ASP A 147 -3.94 -2.35 3.66
CA ASP A 147 -3.04 -3.38 3.12
C ASP A 147 -3.57 -4.80 3.39
N GLU A 148 -4.84 -4.91 3.82
CA GLU A 148 -5.43 -6.18 4.27
C GLU A 148 -5.85 -7.12 3.12
N GLY A 149 -5.79 -6.69 1.86
CA GLY A 149 -6.16 -7.54 0.71
C GLY A 149 -7.66 -7.87 0.66
N LEU A 150 -8.52 -6.93 1.03
CA LEU A 150 -9.97 -7.09 1.21
C LEU A 150 -10.76 -7.17 -0.12
N SER A 151 -10.16 -6.77 -1.23
CA SER A 151 -10.83 -6.65 -2.53
C SER A 151 -11.11 -8.00 -3.16
N GLN A 152 -12.21 -8.65 -2.78
CA GLN A 152 -12.73 -9.80 -3.52
C GLN A 152 -13.17 -9.35 -4.92
N HIS A 153 -12.59 -9.93 -5.96
CA HIS A 153 -12.87 -9.57 -7.36
C HIS A 153 -14.30 -9.96 -7.75
N LEU A 154 -15.25 -9.01 -7.64
CA LEU A 154 -16.62 -9.20 -8.14
C LEU A 154 -16.76 -8.64 -9.55
N TYR A 155 -16.20 -7.46 -9.78
CA TYR A 155 -16.11 -6.83 -11.08
C TYR A 155 -14.72 -6.22 -11.28
N SER A 156 -14.29 -6.12 -12.53
CA SER A 156 -13.11 -5.34 -12.91
C SER A 156 -13.49 -4.32 -13.97
N ILE A 157 -13.13 -3.05 -13.75
CA ILE A 157 -13.28 -1.97 -14.72
C ILE A 157 -11.91 -1.68 -15.30
N TRP A 158 -11.78 -1.78 -16.62
CA TRP A 158 -10.58 -1.40 -17.35
C TRP A 158 -10.87 -0.10 -18.08
N ILE A 159 -10.00 0.89 -17.87
CA ILE A 159 -10.10 2.23 -18.43
C ILE A 159 -8.82 2.48 -19.20
N GLN A 160 -8.96 2.73 -20.50
CA GLN A 160 -7.86 3.12 -21.36
C GLN A 160 -7.97 4.62 -21.68
N GLY A 161 -6.88 5.35 -21.44
CA GLY A 161 -6.73 6.76 -21.79
C GLY A 161 -6.46 6.98 -23.28
N ASP A 162 -6.14 8.22 -23.64
CA ASP A 162 -5.76 8.59 -25.01
C ASP A 162 -4.33 8.15 -25.37
N SER A 163 -3.43 8.05 -24.38
CA SER A 163 -2.13 7.42 -24.54
C SER A 163 -2.22 5.92 -24.32
N TYR A 164 -1.42 5.15 -25.04
CA TYR A 164 -1.35 3.69 -24.86
C TYR A 164 -0.80 3.28 -23.49
N GLU A 165 -0.05 4.17 -22.85
CA GLU A 165 0.52 3.95 -21.51
C GLU A 165 -0.45 4.35 -20.39
N ASP A 166 -1.53 5.07 -20.71
CA ASP A 166 -2.53 5.49 -19.73
C ASP A 166 -3.58 4.38 -19.56
N GLU A 167 -3.44 3.58 -18.52
CA GLU A 167 -4.35 2.49 -18.22
C GLU A 167 -4.65 2.44 -16.72
N VAL A 168 -5.93 2.37 -16.38
CA VAL A 168 -6.39 2.20 -15.01
C VAL A 168 -7.34 1.00 -14.93
N GLN A 169 -7.01 0.08 -14.04
CA GLN A 169 -7.84 -1.02 -13.61
C GLN A 169 -8.42 -0.74 -12.22
N ILE A 170 -9.74 -0.87 -12.09
CA ILE A 170 -10.46 -0.77 -10.83
C ILE A 170 -11.11 -2.13 -10.53
N ILE A 171 -10.62 -2.81 -9.51
CA ILE A 171 -11.20 -4.04 -8.98
C ILE A 171 -12.24 -3.66 -7.93
N VAL A 172 -13.46 -4.12 -8.13
CA VAL A 172 -14.62 -3.77 -7.29
C VAL A 172 -15.05 -4.99 -6.49
N GLY A 173 -14.93 -4.89 -5.16
CA GLY A 173 -15.45 -5.87 -4.20
C GLY A 173 -16.67 -5.37 -3.44
N GLN A 174 -17.17 -6.17 -2.48
CA GLN A 174 -18.33 -5.78 -1.67
C GLN A 174 -18.00 -4.65 -0.69
N GLU A 175 -16.84 -4.76 -0.04
CA GLU A 175 -16.41 -3.89 1.07
C GLU A 175 -15.14 -3.09 0.75
N ALA A 176 -14.50 -3.38 -0.39
CA ALA A 176 -13.24 -2.76 -0.79
C ALA A 176 -13.15 -2.52 -2.30
N ILE A 177 -12.28 -1.60 -2.67
CA ILE A 177 -11.86 -1.34 -4.05
C ILE A 177 -10.33 -1.33 -4.11
N ARG A 178 -9.79 -1.89 -5.18
CA ARG A 178 -8.37 -1.76 -5.51
C ARG A 178 -8.22 -1.06 -6.85
N ILE A 179 -7.39 -0.03 -6.87
CA ILE A 179 -7.04 0.76 -8.06
C ILE A 179 -5.59 0.42 -8.42
N LEU A 180 -5.35 0.17 -9.71
CA LEU A 180 -4.05 -0.16 -10.27
C LEU A 180 -3.93 0.53 -11.62
N GLY A 181 -2.81 1.16 -11.92
CA GLY A 181 -2.65 1.79 -13.24
C GLY A 181 -1.49 2.75 -13.31
N ASN A 182 -1.36 3.35 -14.48
CA ASN A 182 -0.41 4.40 -14.79
C ASN A 182 -1.13 5.49 -15.60
N ILE A 183 -0.89 6.76 -15.28
CA ILE A 183 -1.39 7.91 -16.04
C ILE A 183 -0.26 8.93 -16.15
N ASP A 184 0.01 9.40 -17.36
CA ASP A 184 1.06 10.37 -17.67
C ASP A 184 2.46 9.96 -17.15
N GLY A 185 2.70 8.64 -17.03
CA GLY A 185 3.95 8.08 -16.53
C GLY A 185 4.04 7.99 -15.00
N GLU A 186 2.99 8.35 -14.26
CA GLU A 186 2.90 8.19 -12.81
C GLU A 186 2.00 7.00 -12.44
N ASP A 187 2.51 6.15 -11.54
CA ASP A 187 1.74 5.02 -11.04
C ASP A 187 0.63 5.52 -10.11
N VAL A 188 -0.61 5.14 -10.44
CA VAL A 188 -1.80 5.42 -9.64
C VAL A 188 -2.32 4.10 -9.09
N GLY A 189 -2.32 3.96 -7.77
CA GLY A 189 -2.79 2.73 -7.18
C GLY A 189 -2.87 2.73 -5.67
N GLY A 190 -3.68 1.81 -5.17
CA GLY A 190 -3.91 1.58 -3.76
C GLY A 190 -5.08 0.64 -3.54
N GLU A 191 -5.11 0.02 -2.37
CA GLU A 191 -6.25 -0.74 -1.90
C GLU A 191 -6.97 0.02 -0.79
N TYR A 192 -8.29 0.01 -0.86
CA TYR A 192 -9.15 0.86 -0.04
C TYR A 192 -10.31 0.08 0.53
N GLU A 193 -10.49 0.15 1.84
CA GLU A 193 -11.74 -0.20 2.52
C GLU A 193 -12.76 0.92 2.27
N ILE A 194 -14.02 0.54 2.06
CA ILE A 194 -15.11 1.49 1.83
C ILE A 194 -15.84 1.75 3.13
N GLU A 195 -15.89 3.02 3.55
CA GLU A 195 -16.76 3.40 4.67
C GLU A 195 -18.23 3.44 4.22
N GLY A 196 -19.01 2.45 4.65
CA GLY A 196 -20.43 2.34 4.33
C GLY A 196 -20.70 1.34 3.21
N GLY A 197 -21.50 1.74 2.21
CA GLY A 197 -21.90 0.86 1.11
C GLY A 197 -21.15 1.16 -0.18
N ASN A 198 -20.73 0.12 -0.91
CA ASN A 198 -20.08 0.27 -2.21
C ASN A 198 -21.06 0.83 -3.27
N ARG A 199 -21.01 2.15 -3.48
CA ARG A 199 -21.85 2.84 -4.48
C ARG A 199 -21.44 2.50 -5.90
N LEU A 200 -20.16 2.23 -6.17
CA LEU A 200 -19.71 1.83 -7.51
C LEU A 200 -20.30 0.48 -7.89
N LEU A 201 -20.27 -0.49 -6.97
CA LEU A 201 -20.91 -1.79 -7.14
C LEU A 201 -22.40 -1.65 -7.41
N GLN A 202 -23.10 -0.83 -6.63
CA GLN A 202 -24.54 -0.57 -6.84
C GLN A 202 -24.83 0.06 -8.20
N VAL A 203 -23.94 0.90 -8.73
CA VAL A 203 -24.12 1.50 -10.06
C VAL A 203 -23.95 0.47 -11.17
N ILE A 204 -23.01 -0.46 -11.02
CA ILE A 204 -22.81 -1.55 -11.98
C ILE A 204 -23.98 -2.54 -11.93
N GLU A 205 -24.41 -2.97 -10.74
CA GLU A 205 -25.46 -3.98 -10.56
C GLU A 205 -26.87 -3.49 -10.94
N ASN A 206 -27.16 -2.22 -10.63
CA ASN A 206 -28.47 -1.63 -10.96
C ASN A 206 -28.47 -0.92 -12.31
N GLY A 207 -27.32 -0.89 -13.01
CA GLY A 207 -27.21 -0.32 -14.34
C GLY A 207 -27.84 -1.24 -15.38
N GLU A 208 -28.61 -0.67 -16.29
CA GLU A 208 -29.06 -1.35 -17.51
C GLU A 208 -27.88 -1.42 -18.51
N LEU A 209 -26.92 -2.30 -18.23
CA LEU A 209 -25.73 -2.51 -19.06
C LEU A 209 -25.94 -3.67 -20.04
N ASP A 210 -25.53 -3.48 -21.30
CA ASP A 210 -25.63 -4.48 -22.36
C ASP A 210 -24.54 -5.57 -22.23
N TRP A 211 -24.68 -6.43 -21.23
CA TRP A 211 -23.74 -7.51 -20.95
C TRP A 211 -23.67 -8.53 -22.10
N LYS A 212 -22.44 -8.83 -22.54
CA LYS A 212 -22.13 -9.89 -23.51
C LYS A 212 -21.45 -11.05 -22.79
N GLU A 213 -21.81 -12.27 -23.16
CA GLU A 213 -21.08 -13.47 -22.70
C GLU A 213 -19.72 -13.54 -23.39
N GLY A 214 -18.68 -13.82 -22.61
CA GLY A 214 -17.30 -14.01 -23.07
C GLY A 214 -16.93 -15.46 -23.32
#